data_AF-A0A117SNU2-F1
#
_entry.id   AF-A0A117SNU2-F1
#
_cell.length_a   1.000
_cell.length_b   1.000
_cell.length_c   1.000
_cell.angle_alpha   90.00
_cell.angle_beta   90.00
_cell.angle_gamma   90.00
#
_symmetry.space_group_name_H-M   'P 1'
#
loop_
_entity.id
_entity.type
_entity.pdbx_description
1 polymer ?
#
loop_
_entity_poly.entity_id
_entity_poly.type
_entity_poly.pdbx_seq_one_letter_code
_entity_poly.pdbx_strand_id
1 'polypeptide(L)'
;MHWGLVAFYPRSVRDLFLRGLGAGVVVGSLSVEFVDGGGSFTVRVGLGELVSTDFKGLRDLVSSEPNLHLFTAVPARLAGPLFFMLERFGFVRFRVHMVNADPTVVPIEAGGDADVLRNIAYIHAVHRFITVQMLKRRLRLHGSKVAATTHAILARSNYNADKNLIQRHIKPETMRMLPRVTLA
;
A
#
# COMPACT_ATOMS: atom_id res chain seq x y z
N MET A 1 -7.32 -14.25 -9.14
CA MET A 1 -5.84 -14.09 -9.21
C MET A 1 -5.28 -14.17 -7.81
N HIS A 2 -4.20 -14.92 -7.58
CA HIS A 2 -3.54 -15.00 -6.29
C HIS A 2 -2.20 -14.24 -6.30
N TRP A 3 -1.88 -13.55 -5.23
CA TRP A 3 -0.65 -12.78 -5.10
C TRP A 3 -0.11 -12.80 -3.65
N GLY A 4 1.07 -13.37 -3.45
CA GLY A 4 1.81 -13.26 -2.20
C GLY A 4 2.65 -11.99 -2.13
N LEU A 5 2.68 -11.35 -0.97
CA LEU A 5 3.49 -10.15 -0.72
C LEU A 5 4.00 -10.10 0.72
N VAL A 6 5.09 -9.36 0.93
CA VAL A 6 5.59 -9.04 2.28
C VAL A 6 5.33 -7.55 2.52
N ALA A 7 4.43 -7.26 3.45
CA ALA A 7 4.14 -5.90 3.85
C ALA A 7 4.96 -5.55 5.09
N PHE A 8 5.34 -4.28 5.20
CA PHE A 8 5.88 -3.74 6.43
C PHE A 8 5.32 -2.36 6.70
N TYR A 9 5.33 -1.96 7.96
CA TYR A 9 5.02 -0.59 8.34
C TYR A 9 5.87 -0.15 9.54
N PRO A 10 6.49 1.04 9.49
CA PRO A 10 7.17 1.60 10.65
C PRO A 10 6.14 1.95 11.71
N ARG A 11 6.35 1.51 12.96
CA ARG A 11 5.49 1.93 14.08
C ARG A 11 5.56 3.44 14.31
N SER A 12 6.72 4.04 14.02
CA SER A 12 6.96 5.46 14.14
C SER A 12 8.01 5.89 13.12
N VAL A 13 7.64 6.77 12.19
CA VAL A 13 8.61 7.41 11.28
C VAL A 13 9.57 8.29 12.07
N ARG A 14 9.11 8.93 13.15
CA ARG A 14 9.98 9.70 14.05
C ARG A 14 11.08 8.83 14.65
N ASP A 15 10.74 7.63 15.08
CA ASP A 15 11.72 6.70 15.68
C ASP A 15 12.76 6.28 14.66
N LEU A 16 12.38 6.15 13.39
CA LEU A 16 13.32 5.90 12.29
C LEU A 16 14.37 7.03 12.18
N PHE A 17 13.96 8.30 12.36
CA PHE A 17 14.90 9.42 12.38
C PHE A 17 15.81 9.44 13.62
N LEU A 18 15.29 9.02 14.77
CA LEU A 18 16.03 9.09 16.04
C LEU A 18 16.94 7.89 16.29
N ARG A 19 16.49 6.69 15.94
CA ARG A 19 17.15 5.41 16.25
C ARG A 19 17.75 4.74 15.01
N GLY A 20 17.47 5.27 13.82
CA GLY A 20 17.92 4.71 12.56
C GLY A 20 17.51 3.25 12.40
N LEU A 21 18.47 2.39 12.11
CA LEU A 21 18.26 0.96 11.92
C LEU A 21 17.67 0.23 13.14
N GLY A 22 17.79 0.79 14.35
CA GLY A 22 17.20 0.22 15.57
C GLY A 22 15.73 0.61 15.79
N ALA A 23 15.10 1.34 14.86
CA ALA A 23 13.69 1.67 14.96
C ALA A 23 12.80 0.46 14.68
N GLY A 24 11.73 0.32 15.47
CA GLY A 24 10.80 -0.81 15.37
C GLY A 24 9.96 -0.78 14.09
N VAL A 25 9.82 -1.95 13.48
CA VAL A 25 9.03 -2.17 12.28
C VAL A 25 8.24 -3.46 12.43
N VAL A 26 7.01 -3.45 11.94
CA VAL A 26 6.19 -4.65 11.84
C VAL A 26 6.25 -5.13 10.41
N VAL A 27 6.46 -6.42 10.24
CA VAL A 27 6.55 -7.09 8.95
C VAL A 27 5.56 -8.25 8.95
N GLY A 28 4.89 -8.50 7.83
CA GLY A 28 4.12 -9.72 7.68
C GLY A 28 4.04 -10.21 6.25
N SER A 29 3.94 -11.53 6.12
CA SER A 29 3.63 -12.19 4.86
C SER A 29 2.11 -12.23 4.68
N LEU A 30 1.63 -11.85 3.50
CA LEU A 30 0.21 -11.84 3.18
C LEU A 30 -0.03 -12.52 1.84
N SER A 31 -1.19 -13.13 1.73
CA SER A 31 -1.74 -13.61 0.48
C SER A 31 -2.94 -12.75 0.11
N VAL A 32 -3.05 -12.42 -1.18
CA VAL A 32 -4.17 -11.65 -1.71
C VAL A 32 -4.85 -12.44 -2.79
N GLU A 33 -6.15 -12.66 -2.63
CA GLU A 33 -7.00 -13.22 -3.66
C GLU A 33 -7.86 -12.10 -4.26
N PHE A 34 -7.75 -11.93 -5.57
CA PHE A 34 -8.52 -10.96 -6.34
C PHE A 34 -9.54 -11.68 -7.22
N VAL A 35 -10.83 -11.40 -7.00
CA VAL A 35 -11.97 -12.02 -7.69
C VAL A 35 -12.72 -10.96 -8.48
N ASP A 36 -12.91 -11.19 -9.78
CA ASP A 36 -13.73 -10.35 -10.66
C ASP A 36 -15.16 -10.89 -10.71
N GLY A 37 -16.13 -10.06 -10.32
CA GLY A 37 -17.55 -10.35 -10.33
C GLY A 37 -18.31 -9.73 -11.50
N GLY A 38 -17.65 -9.29 -12.58
CA GLY A 38 -18.31 -8.75 -13.76
C GLY A 38 -18.92 -7.36 -13.56
N GLY A 39 -18.27 -6.52 -12.75
CA GLY A 39 -18.71 -5.15 -12.46
C GLY A 39 -18.35 -4.66 -11.05
N SER A 40 -18.03 -5.59 -10.16
CA SER A 40 -17.43 -5.34 -8.85
C SER A 40 -16.28 -6.32 -8.61
N PHE A 41 -15.30 -5.91 -7.83
CA PHE A 41 -14.16 -6.74 -7.48
C PHE A 41 -14.19 -7.06 -5.99
N THR A 42 -13.77 -8.27 -5.64
CA THR A 42 -13.56 -8.65 -4.25
C THR A 42 -12.08 -8.93 -4.05
N VAL A 43 -11.50 -8.36 -3.00
CA VAL A 43 -10.13 -8.61 -2.56
C VAL A 43 -10.21 -9.26 -1.20
N ARG A 44 -9.71 -10.49 -1.10
CA ARG A 44 -9.51 -11.17 0.18
C ARG A 44 -8.05 -11.10 0.54
N VAL A 45 -7.77 -10.82 1.80
CA VAL A 45 -6.40 -10.72 2.31
C VAL A 45 -6.23 -11.72 3.45
N GLY A 46 -5.42 -12.75 3.20
CA GLY A 46 -4.99 -13.70 4.23
C GLY A 46 -3.68 -13.23 4.86
N LEU A 47 -3.66 -13.11 6.19
CA LEU A 47 -2.44 -12.89 6.95
C LEU A 47 -1.73 -14.24 7.18
N GLY A 48 -0.44 -14.30 6.85
CA GLY A 48 0.44 -15.40 7.20
C GLY A 48 1.17 -15.10 8.51
N GLU A 49 2.50 -15.02 8.43
CA GLU A 49 3.34 -14.71 9.58
C GLU A 49 3.41 -13.20 9.82
N LEU A 50 3.37 -12.81 11.10
CA LEU A 50 3.56 -11.43 11.56
C LEU A 50 4.72 -11.39 12.54
N VAL A 51 5.71 -10.54 12.25
CA VAL A 51 6.94 -10.40 13.02
C VAL A 51 7.16 -8.93 13.38
N SER A 52 7.49 -8.68 14.64
CA SER A 52 8.04 -7.40 15.09
C SER A 52 9.56 -7.48 15.06
N THR A 53 10.22 -6.56 14.38
CA THR A 53 11.68 -6.49 14.27
C THR A 53 12.13 -5.02 14.23
N ASP A 54 13.40 -4.77 13.93
CA ASP A 54 13.92 -3.44 13.63
C ASP A 54 14.29 -3.30 12.13
N PHE A 55 14.62 -2.09 11.72
CA PHE A 55 15.01 -1.83 10.33
C PHE A 55 16.31 -2.54 9.94
N LYS A 56 17.19 -2.89 10.89
CA LYS A 56 18.37 -3.70 10.63
C LYS A 56 17.96 -5.11 10.20
N GLY A 57 17.12 -5.78 10.99
CA GLY A 57 16.61 -7.10 10.68
C GLY A 57 15.82 -7.14 9.37
N LEU A 58 14.98 -6.13 9.11
CA LEU A 58 14.27 -6.00 7.83
C LEU A 58 15.23 -5.83 6.64
N ARG A 59 16.29 -5.03 6.79
CA ARG A 59 17.29 -4.84 5.73
C ARG A 59 18.09 -6.13 5.48
N ASP A 60 18.47 -6.82 6.54
CA ASP A 60 19.25 -8.04 6.45
C ASP A 60 18.42 -9.14 5.75
N LEU A 61 17.10 -9.23 6.03
CA LEU A 61 16.15 -10.09 5.30
C LEU A 61 16.06 -9.76 3.80
N VAL A 62 15.93 -8.49 3.42
CA VAL A 62 15.88 -8.08 1.99
C VAL A 62 17.21 -8.34 1.28
N SER A 63 18.32 -8.26 2.01
CA SER A 63 19.66 -8.54 1.48
C SER A 63 19.86 -10.03 1.24
N SER A 64 19.34 -10.89 2.13
CA SER A 64 19.46 -12.35 2.01
C SER A 64 18.53 -12.94 0.95
N GLU A 65 17.43 -12.27 0.62
CA GLU A 65 16.42 -12.73 -0.34
C GLU A 65 16.37 -11.82 -1.59
N PRO A 66 17.13 -12.11 -2.66
CA PRO A 66 17.28 -11.22 -3.81
C PRO A 66 15.98 -10.88 -4.55
N ASN A 67 14.98 -11.76 -4.47
CA ASN A 67 13.69 -11.62 -5.13
C ASN A 67 12.60 -11.04 -4.22
N LEU A 68 12.93 -10.73 -2.97
CA LEU A 68 11.97 -10.19 -2.02
C LEU A 68 11.67 -8.72 -2.34
N HIS A 69 10.38 -8.45 -2.55
CA HIS A 69 9.85 -7.10 -2.65
C HIS A 69 9.04 -6.77 -1.40
N LEU A 70 9.29 -5.60 -0.84
CA LEU A 70 8.59 -5.07 0.31
C LEU A 70 7.50 -4.10 -0.11
N PHE A 71 6.37 -4.16 0.58
CA PHE A 71 5.21 -3.32 0.31
C PHE A 71 4.85 -2.52 1.56
N THR A 72 4.63 -1.22 1.41
CA THR A 72 4.21 -0.36 2.53
C THR A 72 3.23 0.69 2.06
N ALA A 73 2.52 1.31 3.00
CA ALA A 73 1.76 2.51 2.74
C ALA A 73 2.01 3.50 3.87
N VAL A 74 2.15 4.77 3.51
CA VAL A 74 2.32 5.86 4.49
C VAL A 74 1.62 7.13 3.99
N PRO A 75 1.22 8.04 4.89
CA PRO A 75 0.73 9.35 4.51
C PRO A 75 1.70 10.10 3.59
N ALA A 76 1.20 10.91 2.66
CA ALA A 76 1.98 11.65 1.65
C ALA A 76 3.16 12.41 2.26
N ARG A 77 2.91 13.07 3.39
CA ARG A 77 3.89 13.88 4.14
C ARG A 77 5.06 13.06 4.69
N LEU A 78 4.88 11.75 4.87
CA LEU A 78 5.88 10.83 5.39
C LEU A 78 6.56 9.99 4.31
N ALA A 79 5.99 9.92 3.10
CA ALA A 79 6.53 9.13 2.00
C ALA A 79 7.96 9.55 1.61
N GLY A 80 8.18 10.85 1.40
CA GLY A 80 9.51 11.39 1.09
C GLY A 80 10.54 11.12 2.19
N PRO A 81 10.26 11.52 3.45
CA PRO A 81 11.10 11.21 4.60
C PRO A 81 11.43 9.71 4.75
N LEU A 82 10.44 8.82 4.60
CA LEU A 82 10.66 7.38 4.70
C LEU A 82 11.55 6.87 3.56
N PHE A 83 11.27 7.25 2.31
CA PHE A 83 12.10 6.85 1.17
C PHE A 83 13.55 7.28 1.34
N PHE A 84 13.78 8.52 1.75
CA PHE A 84 15.12 9.04 2.02
C PHE A 84 15.86 8.20 3.06
N MET A 85 15.18 7.84 4.16
CA MET A 85 15.79 7.05 5.23
C MET A 85 16.08 5.61 4.80
N LEU A 86 15.15 4.97 4.08
CA LEU A 86 15.35 3.62 3.55
C LEU A 86 16.57 3.58 2.60
N GLU A 87 16.68 4.54 1.69
CA GLU A 87 17.81 4.64 0.77
C GLU A 87 19.13 4.84 1.53
N ARG A 88 19.14 5.74 2.53
CA ARG A 88 20.30 5.96 3.41
C ARG A 88 20.73 4.71 4.17
N PHE A 89 19.79 3.81 4.49
CA PHE A 89 20.06 2.57 5.19
C PHE A 89 20.40 1.38 4.28
N GLY A 90 20.53 1.63 2.97
CA GLY A 90 20.94 0.62 2.00
C GLY A 90 19.79 -0.25 1.49
N PHE A 91 18.54 0.16 1.68
CA PHE A 91 17.42 -0.51 1.01
C PHE A 91 17.44 -0.22 -0.48
N VAL A 92 17.26 -1.28 -1.26
CA VAL A 92 17.20 -1.19 -2.72
C VAL A 92 15.89 -0.55 -3.15
N ARG A 93 15.96 0.66 -3.72
CA ARG A 93 14.79 1.51 -4.03
C ARG A 93 13.69 0.80 -4.83
N PHE A 94 14.04 0.00 -5.83
CA PHE A 94 13.07 -0.70 -6.68
C PHE A 94 12.48 -1.96 -6.03
N ARG A 95 13.00 -2.38 -4.86
CA ARG A 95 12.45 -3.48 -4.07
C ARG A 95 11.45 -3.02 -3.02
N VAL A 96 11.35 -1.71 -2.76
CA VAL A 96 10.38 -1.15 -1.83
C VAL A 96 9.28 -0.41 -2.58
N HIS A 97 8.06 -0.95 -2.50
CA HIS A 97 6.87 -0.37 -3.11
C HIS A 97 6.04 0.35 -2.07
N MET A 98 5.73 1.61 -2.33
CA MET A 98 5.02 2.48 -1.40
C MET A 98 3.80 3.08 -2.05
N VAL A 99 2.66 3.03 -1.35
CA VAL A 99 1.46 3.79 -1.72
C VAL A 99 1.27 4.93 -0.74
N ASN A 100 0.90 6.10 -1.27
CA ASN A 100 0.52 7.25 -0.47
C ASN A 100 -0.90 7.04 0.08
N ALA A 101 -0.99 6.45 1.27
CA ALA A 101 -2.21 6.25 2.02
C ALA A 101 -1.82 5.99 3.48
N ASP A 102 -2.60 6.50 4.44
CA ASP A 102 -2.40 6.17 5.85
C ASP A 102 -3.02 4.80 6.15
N PRO A 103 -2.24 3.72 6.33
CA PRO A 103 -2.79 2.38 6.49
C PRO A 103 -3.48 2.17 7.84
N THR A 104 -3.37 3.11 8.77
CA THR A 104 -4.07 3.05 10.07
C THR A 104 -5.55 3.41 9.93
N VAL A 105 -5.93 4.12 8.86
CA VAL A 105 -7.30 4.60 8.64
C VAL A 105 -7.83 4.29 7.24
N VAL A 106 -6.96 4.04 6.25
CA VAL A 106 -7.31 3.71 4.86
C VAL A 106 -6.98 2.25 4.59
N PRO A 107 -7.89 1.47 3.96
CA PRO A 107 -9.29 1.80 3.62
C PRO A 107 -10.24 1.83 4.82
N ILE A 108 -9.88 1.18 5.92
CA ILE A 108 -10.70 0.98 7.12
C ILE A 108 -9.81 1.29 8.33
N GLU A 109 -10.39 1.82 9.40
CA GLU A 109 -9.69 2.03 10.67
C GLU A 109 -9.13 0.71 11.22
N ALA A 110 -7.83 0.72 11.52
CA ALA A 110 -7.09 -0.45 11.98
C ALA A 110 -7.18 -0.59 13.50
N GLY A 111 -7.54 -1.77 14.00
CA GLY A 111 -7.52 -2.09 15.44
C GLY A 111 -6.13 -2.52 15.94
N GLY A 112 -5.20 -2.84 15.04
CA GLY A 112 -3.83 -3.22 15.40
C GLY A 112 -2.93 -3.54 14.20
N ASP A 113 -1.74 -4.07 14.50
CA ASP A 113 -0.67 -4.35 13.54
C ASP A 113 -1.12 -5.19 12.33
N ALA A 114 -1.90 -6.25 12.59
CA ALA A 114 -2.45 -7.13 11.56
C ALA A 114 -3.37 -6.37 10.60
N ASP A 115 -4.24 -5.49 11.12
CA ASP A 115 -5.15 -4.69 10.30
C ASP A 115 -4.42 -3.67 9.44
N VAL A 116 -3.35 -3.06 9.98
CA VAL A 116 -2.48 -2.15 9.22
C VAL A 116 -1.84 -2.87 8.03
N LEU A 117 -1.28 -4.06 8.25
CA LEU A 117 -0.67 -4.85 7.18
C LEU A 117 -1.71 -5.32 6.15
N ARG A 118 -2.91 -5.71 6.61
CA ARG A 118 -4.04 -6.06 5.74
C ARG A 118 -4.45 -4.88 4.86
N ASN A 119 -4.55 -3.70 5.45
CA ASN A 119 -4.86 -2.45 4.74
C ASN A 119 -3.81 -2.15 3.67
N ILE A 120 -2.51 -2.27 4.00
CA ILE A 120 -1.40 -2.11 3.04
C ILE A 120 -1.57 -3.08 1.86
N ALA A 121 -1.76 -4.38 2.14
CA ALA A 121 -1.92 -5.40 1.11
C ALA A 121 -3.13 -5.09 0.20
N TYR A 122 -4.27 -4.73 0.79
CA TYR A 122 -5.47 -4.38 0.05
C TYR A 122 -5.26 -3.18 -0.88
N ILE A 123 -4.68 -2.08 -0.37
CA ILE A 123 -4.41 -0.87 -1.16
C ILE A 123 -3.49 -1.20 -2.33
N HIS A 124 -2.44 -1.99 -2.09
CA HIS A 124 -1.53 -2.42 -3.14
C HIS A 124 -2.22 -3.31 -4.18
N ALA A 125 -3.15 -4.17 -3.78
CA ALA A 125 -3.94 -4.96 -4.73
C ALA A 125 -4.83 -4.07 -5.62
N VAL A 126 -5.55 -3.10 -5.04
CA VAL A 126 -6.36 -2.14 -5.80
C VAL A 126 -5.49 -1.30 -6.73
N HIS A 127 -4.33 -0.85 -6.24
CA HIS A 127 -3.37 -0.10 -7.02
C HIS A 127 -2.85 -0.92 -8.21
N ARG A 128 -2.36 -2.12 -7.95
CA ARG A 128 -1.71 -2.97 -8.94
C ARG A 128 -2.70 -3.54 -9.96
N PHE A 129 -3.72 -4.25 -9.50
CA PHE A 129 -4.60 -5.02 -10.38
C PHE A 129 -5.62 -4.15 -11.08
N ILE A 130 -6.24 -3.20 -10.38
CA ILE A 130 -7.26 -2.37 -11.00
C ILE A 130 -6.63 -1.13 -11.62
N THR A 131 -5.92 -0.34 -10.81
CA THR A 131 -5.49 0.98 -11.26
C THR A 131 -4.41 0.88 -12.34
N VAL A 132 -3.35 0.10 -12.09
CA VAL A 132 -2.20 0.00 -13.00
C VAL A 132 -2.47 -0.93 -14.17
N GLN A 133 -2.94 -2.16 -13.93
CA GLN A 133 -3.10 -3.14 -15.00
C GLN A 133 -4.34 -2.88 -15.87
N MET A 134 -5.49 -2.56 -15.28
CA MET A 134 -6.73 -2.41 -16.04
C MET A 134 -6.98 -0.97 -16.52
N LEU A 135 -6.81 0.02 -15.64
CA LEU A 135 -7.26 1.38 -15.92
C LEU A 135 -6.19 2.31 -16.49
N LYS A 136 -4.91 2.11 -16.17
CA LYS A 136 -3.83 3.03 -16.56
C LYS A 136 -3.79 3.33 -18.05
N ARG A 137 -3.84 2.28 -18.88
CA ARG A 137 -3.83 2.44 -20.35
C ARG A 137 -5.18 2.96 -20.86
N ARG A 138 -6.30 2.42 -20.35
CA ARG A 138 -7.66 2.78 -20.76
C ARG A 138 -7.99 4.25 -20.51
N LEU A 139 -7.55 4.78 -19.36
CA LEU A 139 -7.81 6.15 -18.93
C LEU A 139 -6.60 7.08 -19.08
N ARG A 140 -5.51 6.61 -19.72
CA ARG A 140 -4.24 7.36 -19.92
C ARG A 140 -3.74 8.01 -18.63
N LEU A 141 -3.67 7.22 -17.55
CA LEU A 141 -3.26 7.70 -16.23
C LEU A 141 -1.73 7.81 -16.15
N HIS A 142 -1.25 8.97 -15.69
CA HIS A 142 0.16 9.24 -15.47
C HIS A 142 0.38 9.96 -14.13
N GLY A 143 1.54 9.71 -13.52
CA GLY A 143 1.97 10.37 -12.28
C GLY A 143 0.92 10.30 -11.18
N SER A 144 0.62 11.45 -10.58
CA SER A 144 -0.32 11.60 -9.46
C SER A 144 -1.74 11.10 -9.78
N LYS A 145 -2.15 11.05 -11.05
CA LYS A 145 -3.48 10.54 -11.43
C LYS A 145 -3.65 9.05 -11.11
N VAL A 146 -2.56 8.27 -11.12
CA VAL A 146 -2.62 6.84 -10.74
C VAL A 146 -3.01 6.72 -9.27
N ALA A 147 -2.28 7.37 -8.37
CA ALA A 147 -2.62 7.37 -6.94
C ALA A 147 -4.02 7.92 -6.68
N ALA A 148 -4.38 9.04 -7.32
CA ALA A 148 -5.72 9.62 -7.18
C ALA A 148 -6.84 8.69 -7.65
N THR A 149 -6.59 7.88 -8.69
CA THR A 149 -7.57 6.89 -9.19
C THR A 149 -7.72 5.74 -8.21
N THR A 150 -6.63 5.26 -7.60
CA THR A 150 -6.71 4.26 -6.52
C THR A 150 -7.58 4.78 -5.37
N HIS A 151 -7.34 6.00 -4.89
CA HIS A 151 -8.16 6.63 -3.85
C HIS A 151 -9.62 6.84 -4.28
N ALA A 152 -9.86 7.20 -5.53
CA ALA A 152 -11.22 7.35 -6.07
C ALA A 152 -11.97 6.02 -6.12
N ILE A 153 -11.30 4.91 -6.44
CA ILE A 153 -11.89 3.56 -6.37
C ILE A 153 -12.26 3.22 -4.91
N LEU A 154 -11.38 3.51 -3.95
CA LEU A 154 -11.66 3.31 -2.53
C LEU A 154 -12.88 4.12 -2.08
N ALA A 155 -12.92 5.42 -2.38
CA ALA A 155 -14.02 6.30 -2.04
C ALA A 155 -15.35 5.88 -2.68
N ARG A 156 -15.33 5.46 -3.96
CA ARG A 156 -16.52 4.93 -4.66
C ARG A 156 -17.07 3.66 -4.03
N SER A 157 -16.21 2.93 -3.34
CA SER A 157 -16.52 1.70 -2.63
C SER A 157 -16.85 1.93 -1.15
N ASN A 158 -17.07 3.20 -0.75
CA ASN A 158 -17.37 3.62 0.61
C ASN A 158 -16.25 3.35 1.63
N TYR A 159 -15.00 3.28 1.17
CA TYR A 159 -13.83 3.23 2.06
C TYR A 159 -13.23 4.62 2.30
N ASN A 160 -12.46 4.72 3.39
CA ASN A 160 -11.65 5.89 3.65
C ASN A 160 -10.62 6.07 2.52
N ALA A 161 -10.40 7.33 2.14
CA ALA A 161 -9.52 7.71 1.05
C ALA A 161 -9.11 9.19 1.15
N ASP A 162 -8.07 9.59 0.42
CA ASP A 162 -7.64 10.99 0.34
C ASP A 162 -8.58 11.80 -0.58
N LYS A 163 -9.57 12.45 0.04
CA LYS A 163 -10.54 13.30 -0.66
C LYS A 163 -9.87 14.47 -1.41
N ASN A 164 -8.82 15.05 -0.85
CA ASN A 164 -8.12 16.18 -1.47
C ASN A 164 -7.39 15.72 -2.73
N LEU A 165 -6.75 14.55 -2.69
CA LEU A 165 -6.07 13.98 -3.85
C LEU A 165 -7.06 13.65 -4.98
N ILE A 166 -8.22 13.10 -4.63
CA ILE A 166 -9.31 12.81 -5.59
C ILE A 166 -9.78 14.11 -6.25
N GLN A 167 -10.18 15.12 -5.47
CA GLN A 167 -10.71 16.38 -5.99
C GLN A 167 -9.75 17.10 -6.94
N ARG A 168 -8.44 17.04 -6.66
CA ARG A 168 -7.41 17.67 -7.50
C ARG A 168 -7.23 17.00 -8.87
N HIS A 169 -7.52 15.72 -9.01
CA HIS A 169 -7.07 14.92 -10.17
C HIS A 169 -8.16 14.14 -10.89
N ILE A 170 -9.31 13.90 -10.25
CA ILE A 170 -10.38 13.02 -10.75
C ILE A 170 -11.64 13.85 -10.98
N LYS A 171 -12.10 13.87 -12.24
CA LYS A 171 -13.35 14.54 -12.60
C LYS A 171 -14.56 13.67 -12.22
N PRO A 172 -15.75 14.28 -11.97
CA PRO A 172 -16.96 13.54 -11.66
C PRO A 172 -17.34 12.48 -12.70
N GLU A 173 -17.10 12.73 -13.98
CA GLU A 173 -17.40 11.78 -15.06
C GLU A 173 -16.51 10.55 -14.96
N THR A 174 -15.21 10.74 -14.68
CA THR A 174 -14.26 9.64 -14.46
C THR A 174 -14.67 8.81 -13.25
N MET A 175 -15.07 9.47 -12.15
CA MET A 175 -15.51 8.80 -10.92
C MET A 175 -16.70 7.85 -11.16
N ARG A 176 -17.61 8.17 -12.09
CA ARG A 176 -18.76 7.32 -12.43
C ARG A 176 -18.37 6.03 -13.15
N MET A 177 -17.23 6.04 -13.86
CA MET A 177 -16.74 4.90 -14.65
C MET A 177 -15.84 3.95 -13.86
N LEU A 178 -15.43 4.34 -12.63
CA LEU A 178 -14.56 3.50 -11.81
C LEU A 178 -15.33 2.27 -11.30
N PRO A 179 -14.66 1.13 -11.15
CA PRO A 179 -15.29 -0.03 -10.54
C PRO A 179 -15.47 0.17 -9.02
N ARG A 180 -16.29 -0.68 -8.42
CA ARG A 180 -16.33 -0.86 -6.96
C ARG A 180 -15.48 -2.06 -6.57
N VAL A 181 -14.91 -1.98 -5.39
CA VAL A 181 -14.06 -3.02 -4.81
C VAL A 181 -14.50 -3.26 -3.38
N THR A 182 -14.56 -4.52 -2.97
CA THR A 182 -14.89 -4.91 -1.61
C THR A 182 -13.70 -5.62 -1.01
N LEU A 183 -13.33 -5.23 0.21
CA LEU A 183 -12.43 -5.98 1.08
C LEU A 183 -13.26 -7.04 1.82
N ALA A 184 -12.94 -8.31 1.60
CA ALA A 184 -13.60 -9.47 2.21
C ALA A 184 -12.67 -10.22 3.17
#